data_AF-A0A950UQS6-F1
#
_entry.id   AF-A0A950UQS6-F1
#
_cell.length_a   1.000
_cell.length_b   1.000
_cell.length_c   1.000
_cell.angle_alpha   90.00
_cell.angle_beta   90.00
_cell.angle_gamma   90.00
#
_symmetry.space_group_name_H-M   'P 1'
#
loop_
_entity.id
_entity.type
_entity.pdbx_description
1 polymer ?
#
loop_
_entity_poly.entity_id
_entity_poly.type
_entity_poly.pdbx_seq_one_letter_code
_entity_poly.pdbx_strand_id
1 'polypeptide(L)' 'MADAVAVHEGLFTTEPRLIGGRCAACGRHQFPRGPLCPYCGSEDVGEALLSPRGT' A
#
# COMPACT_ATOMS: atom_id res chain seq x y z
N MET A 1 -2.16 28.56 10.28
CA MET A 1 -2.99 27.35 10.26
C MET A 1 -2.37 26.45 9.21
N ALA A 2 -1.89 25.26 9.58
CA ALA A 2 -1.32 24.34 8.61
C ALA A 2 -2.42 23.93 7.64
N ASP A 3 -2.13 24.03 6.35
CA ASP A 3 -3.00 23.60 5.26
C ASP A 3 -3.26 22.09 5.43
N ALA A 4 -4.49 21.70 5.74
CA ALA A 4 -4.81 20.32 6.05
C ALA A 4 -4.99 19.53 4.75
N VAL A 5 -4.03 18.66 4.45
CA VAL A 5 -4.12 17.73 3.32
C VAL A 5 -4.88 16.49 3.77
N ALA A 6 -6.07 16.27 3.21
CA ALA A 6 -6.95 15.17 3.60
C ALA A 6 -6.48 13.79 3.09
N VAL A 7 -5.65 13.74 2.04
CA VAL A 7 -5.31 12.50 1.32
C VAL A 7 -3.85 12.56 0.86
N HIS A 8 -3.08 11.50 1.15
CA HIS A 8 -1.71 11.36 0.63
C HIS A 8 -1.70 10.95 -0.85
N GLU A 9 -0.73 11.48 -1.60
CA GLU A 9 -0.47 11.06 -2.98
C GLU A 9 0.00 9.60 -3.04
N GLY A 10 -0.30 8.92 -4.15
CA GLY A 10 0.14 7.54 -4.40
C GLY A 10 -0.66 6.45 -3.66
N LEU A 11 -1.82 6.78 -3.08
CA LEU A 11 -2.67 5.78 -2.41
C LEU A 11 -3.59 5.01 -3.37
N PHE A 12 -3.95 5.59 -4.51
CA PHE A 12 -4.87 4.98 -5.47
C PHE A 12 -4.66 5.51 -6.89
N THR A 13 -5.16 4.76 -7.87
CA THR A 13 -5.22 5.17 -9.28
C THR A 13 -6.56 5.81 -9.63
N THR A 14 -6.63 6.51 -10.77
CA THR A 14 -7.87 7.11 -11.30
C THR A 14 -8.92 6.08 -11.70
N GLU A 15 -8.50 4.94 -12.24
CA GLU A 15 -9.31 3.71 -12.25
C GLU A 15 -9.32 3.17 -10.81
N PRO A 16 -10.44 3.12 -10.08
CA PRO A 16 -10.46 2.99 -8.62
C PRO A 16 -9.82 1.69 -8.12
N ARG A 17 -8.53 1.76 -7.77
CA ARG A 17 -7.71 0.69 -7.21
C ARG A 17 -6.79 1.26 -6.15
N LEU A 18 -6.67 0.55 -5.04
CA LEU A 18 -5.69 0.88 -4.00
C LEU A 18 -4.28 0.44 -4.45
N ILE A 19 -3.31 1.32 -4.23
CA ILE A 19 -1.89 1.05 -4.43
C ILE A 19 -1.31 0.65 -3.07
N GLY A 20 -0.96 -0.63 -2.94
CA GLY A 20 -0.41 -1.21 -1.72
C GLY A 20 0.99 -1.76 -1.92
N GLY A 21 1.48 -2.49 -0.92
CA GLY A 21 2.73 -3.23 -1.00
C GLY A 21 2.49 -4.74 -1.06
N ARG A 22 3.31 -5.48 -1.81
CA ARG A 22 3.42 -6.94 -1.70
C ARG A 22 4.83 -7.31 -1.28
N CYS A 23 4.96 -8.02 -0.17
CA CYS A 23 6.26 -8.48 0.31
C CYS A 23 6.74 -9.67 -0.52
N ALA A 24 7.96 -9.60 -1.07
CA ALA A 24 8.57 -10.71 -1.79
C ALA A 24 9.03 -11.84 -0.84
N ALA A 25 9.38 -11.50 0.41
CA ALA A 25 9.83 -12.49 1.39
C ALA A 25 8.70 -13.40 1.93
N CYS A 26 7.53 -12.84 2.24
CA CYS A 26 6.42 -13.61 2.85
C CYS A 26 5.14 -13.66 2.01
N GLY A 27 5.11 -12.96 0.88
CA GLY A 27 3.98 -12.96 -0.07
C GLY A 27 2.75 -12.14 0.35
N ARG A 28 2.74 -11.58 1.57
CA ARG A 28 1.58 -10.83 2.10
C ARG A 28 1.45 -9.44 1.47
N HIS A 29 0.20 -8.98 1.36
CA HIS A 29 -0.14 -7.63 0.94
C HIS A 29 -0.28 -6.70 2.14
N GLN A 30 0.08 -5.42 1.97
CA GLN A 30 -0.13 -4.36 2.95
C GLN A 30 -0.70 -3.10 2.30
N PHE A 31 -1.40 -2.30 3.08
CA PHE A 31 -1.87 -0.97 2.68
C PHE A 31 -1.81 0.01 3.86
N PRO A 32 -1.30 1.25 3.68
CA PRO A 32 -0.53 1.72 2.51
C PRO A 32 0.78 0.95 2.31
N ARG A 33 1.49 1.18 1.21
CA ARG A 33 2.85 0.62 1.04
C ARG A 33 3.82 1.29 2.03
N GLY A 34 4.24 0.56 3.05
CA GLY A 34 5.34 0.96 3.93
C GLY A 34 6.72 0.49 3.43
N PRO A 35 7.82 1.06 3.98
CA PRO A 35 9.19 0.63 3.69
C PRO A 35 9.54 -0.74 4.30
N LEU A 36 8.77 -1.20 5.30
CA LEU A 36 8.92 -2.50 5.96
C LEU A 36 7.63 -3.30 5.87
N CYS A 37 7.76 -4.61 5.75
CA CYS A 37 6.64 -5.53 5.85
C CYS A 37 6.15 -5.61 7.30
N PRO A 38 4.91 -5.22 7.62
CA PRO A 38 4.40 -5.26 9.00
C PRO A 38 4.24 -6.69 9.53
N TYR A 39 4.34 -7.71 8.67
CA TYR A 39 4.15 -9.10 9.05
C TYR A 39 5.46 -9.84 9.33
N CYS A 40 6.55 -9.50 8.64
CA CYS A 40 7.83 -10.22 8.80
C CYS A 40 9.06 -9.30 8.96
N GLY A 41 8.89 -7.98 8.93
CA GLY A 41 9.98 -7.01 9.09
C GLY A 41 10.91 -6.85 7.87
N SER A 42 10.68 -7.56 6.77
CA SER A 42 11.48 -7.44 5.56
C SER A 42 11.31 -6.08 4.87
N GLU A 43 12.40 -5.54 4.32
CA GLU A 43 12.42 -4.35 3.45
C GLU A 43 12.02 -4.66 1.99
N ASP A 44 11.90 -5.94 1.64
CA ASP A 44 11.58 -6.39 0.28
C ASP A 44 10.07 -6.28 0.02
N VAL A 45 9.60 -5.04 -0.10
CA VAL A 45 8.19 -4.66 -0.34
C VAL A 45 8.08 -3.85 -1.64
N GLY A 46 7.62 -4.51 -2.69
CA GLY A 46 7.29 -3.89 -3.96
C GLY A 46 5.88 -3.30 -3.98
N GLU A 47 5.61 -2.39 -4.90
CA GLU A 47 4.27 -1.87 -5.16
C GLU A 47 3.36 -2.96 -5.75
N ALA A 48 2.08 -2.96 -5.36
CA ALA A 48 1.06 -3.85 -5.90
C ALA A 48 -0.32 -3.19 -5.94
N LEU A 49 -1.03 -3.34 -7.06
CA LEU A 49 -2.45 -2.97 -7.15
C LEU A 49 -3.31 -4.00 -6.39
N LEU A 50 -4.00 -3.56 -5.35
CA LEU A 50 -4.85 -4.44 -4.54
C LEU A 50 -6.17 -4.74 -5.24
N SER A 51 -6.87 -5.78 -4.77
CA SER A 51 -8.19 -6.14 -5.29
C SER A 51 -9.18 -4.98 -5.16
N PRO A 52 -10.03 -4.72 -6.18
CA PRO A 52 -11.11 -3.73 -6.07
C PRO A 52 -12.30 -4.23 -5.22
N ARG A 53 -12.26 -5.47 -4.73
CA ARG A 53 -13.35 -6.13 -4.00
C ARG A 53 -12.82 -6.93 -2.81
N GLY A 54 -13.62 -7.03 -1.76
CA GLY A 54 -13.43 -7.90 -0.59
C GLY A 54 -14.68 -8.74 -0.31
N THR A 55 -14.58 -9.64 0.66
CA THR A 55 -15.68 -10.49 1.15
C THR A 55 -15.75 -10.42 2.65
#